data_AF-A0A524LCW4-F1
#
_entry.id   AF-A0A524LCW4-F1
#
_cell.length_a   1.000
_cell.length_b   1.000
_cell.length_c   1.000
_cell.angle_alpha   90.00
_cell.angle_beta   90.00
_cell.angle_gamma   90.00
#
_symmetry.space_group_name_H-M   'P 1'
#
loop_
_entity.id
_entity.type
_entity.pdbx_description
1 polymer ?
#
loop_
_entity_poly.entity_id
_entity_poly.type
_entity_poly.pdbx_seq_one_letter_code
_entity_poly.pdbx_strand_id
1 'polypeptide(L)'
;MSSIKVLVTSGRTLSQGRAMEKGKMTSDYEDAVAVCELDATAMEALGVENGETIVVKTEIGEINLKAKLNKNLHPGLAFIPCGPYFNHLLDSYTQHTGMPGFKSLPASIDAAPGASITSV
;
A
#
# COMPACT_ATOMS: atom_id res chain seq x y z
N MET A 1 2.54 12.32 -16.37
CA MET A 1 2.49 11.62 -15.08
C MET A 1 2.71 10.16 -15.36
N SER A 2 3.74 9.56 -14.78
CA SER A 2 4.01 8.12 -14.95
C SER A 2 3.04 7.35 -14.06
N SER A 3 2.30 6.41 -14.68
CA SER A 3 1.34 5.53 -14.01
C SER A 3 1.75 4.09 -14.28
N ILE A 4 1.80 3.26 -13.25
CA ILE A 4 2.11 1.83 -13.39
C ILE A 4 0.91 1.00 -12.96
N LYS A 5 0.69 -0.14 -13.64
CA LYS A 5 -0.30 -1.14 -13.23
C LYS A 5 0.39 -2.26 -12.49
N VAL A 6 -0.12 -2.60 -11.31
CA VAL A 6 0.46 -3.61 -10.42
C VAL A 6 -0.62 -4.47 -9.80
N LEU A 7 -0.22 -5.64 -9.30
CA LEU A 7 -1.03 -6.41 -8.38
C LEU A 7 -0.58 -6.10 -6.96
N VAL A 8 -1.43 -5.43 -6.19
CA VAL A 8 -1.17 -5.11 -4.78
C VAL A 8 -1.50 -6.33 -3.94
N THR A 9 -0.56 -6.76 -3.12
CA THR A 9 -0.72 -7.87 -2.18
C THR A 9 -0.66 -7.36 -0.74
N SER A 10 -1.28 -8.09 0.19
CA SER A 10 -1.22 -7.74 1.61
C SER A 10 -0.76 -8.88 2.52
N GLY A 11 -0.20 -8.49 3.66
CA GLY A 11 0.31 -9.41 4.67
C GLY A 11 0.66 -8.71 5.97
N ARG A 12 1.00 -9.51 6.98
CA ARG A 12 1.51 -9.00 8.26
C ARG A 12 3.00 -8.76 8.12
N THR A 13 3.49 -7.72 8.77
CA THR A 13 4.93 -7.42 8.85
C THR A 13 5.37 -7.36 10.30
N LEU A 14 6.66 -7.59 10.54
CA LEU A 14 7.23 -7.50 11.89
C LEU A 14 7.12 -6.08 12.46
N SER A 15 7.29 -5.05 11.61
CA SER A 15 7.14 -3.64 12.01
C SER A 15 5.69 -3.32 12.39
N GLN A 16 4.73 -3.77 11.59
CA GLN A 16 3.30 -3.63 11.87
C GLN A 16 2.91 -4.32 13.19
N GLY A 17 3.41 -5.53 13.43
CA GLY A 17 3.18 -6.25 14.69
C GLY A 17 3.74 -5.52 15.91
N ARG A 18 5.01 -5.07 15.85
CA ARG A 18 5.63 -4.31 16.94
C ARG A 18 4.94 -2.97 17.22
N ALA A 19 4.55 -2.25 16.18
CA ALA A 19 3.88 -0.97 16.32
C ALA A 19 2.44 -1.13 16.88
N MET A 20 1.76 -2.21 16.50
CA MET A 20 0.45 -2.54 17.04
C MET A 20 0.47 -2.76 18.56
N GLU A 21 1.52 -3.40 19.09
CA GLU A 21 1.70 -3.60 20.54
C GLU A 21 1.92 -2.29 21.30
N LYS A 22 2.52 -1.28 20.67
CA LYS A 22 2.63 0.09 21.24
C LYS A 22 1.28 0.81 21.25
N GLY A 23 0.43 0.52 20.28
CA GLY A 23 -0.93 1.05 20.17
C GLY A 23 -1.25 1.52 18.75
N LYS A 24 -2.48 1.26 18.29
CA LYS A 24 -2.92 1.57 16.92
C LYS A 24 -3.11 3.06 16.62
N MET A 25 -3.23 3.89 17.65
CA MET A 25 -3.38 5.35 17.53
C MET A 25 -2.02 6.07 17.62
N THR A 26 -0.91 5.33 17.52
CA THR A 26 0.43 5.91 17.57
C THR A 26 0.94 6.17 16.15
N SER A 27 1.81 7.17 15.99
CA SER A 27 2.49 7.44 14.73
C SER A 27 3.35 6.25 14.27
N ASP A 28 3.91 5.49 15.21
CA ASP A 28 4.63 4.24 14.94
C ASP A 28 3.78 3.24 14.15
N TYR A 29 2.49 3.11 14.49
CA TYR A 29 1.57 2.23 13.78
C TYR A 29 1.24 2.78 12.39
N GLU A 30 0.91 4.07 12.31
CA GLU A 30 0.66 4.73 11.03
C GLU A 30 1.83 4.57 10.06
N ASP A 31 3.05 4.92 10.47
CA ASP A 31 4.25 4.76 9.64
C ASP A 31 4.53 3.30 9.26
N ALA A 32 4.05 2.33 10.04
CA ALA A 32 4.22 0.91 9.75
C ALA A 32 3.17 0.35 8.76
N VAL A 33 2.00 0.98 8.62
CA VAL A 33 0.92 0.50 7.74
C VAL A 33 0.57 1.44 6.58
N ALA A 34 0.94 2.72 6.65
CA ALA A 34 0.74 3.73 5.61
C ALA A 34 1.85 3.71 4.55
N VAL A 35 2.31 2.51 4.18
CA VAL A 35 3.41 2.30 3.25
C VAL A 35 3.01 1.36 2.12
N CYS A 36 3.51 1.62 0.92
CA CYS A 36 3.41 0.74 -0.22
C CYS A 36 4.82 0.34 -0.66
N GLU A 37 5.14 -0.94 -0.50
CA GLU A 37 6.41 -1.51 -0.91
C GLU A 37 6.41 -1.77 -2.42
N LEU A 38 7.48 -1.30 -3.08
CA LEU A 38 7.67 -1.37 -4.52
C LEU A 38 9.08 -1.90 -4.84
N ASP A 39 9.20 -2.61 -5.97
CA ASP A 39 10.50 -3.01 -6.48
C ASP A 39 11.25 -1.82 -7.11
N ALA A 40 12.55 -2.00 -7.39
CA ALA A 40 13.38 -0.93 -7.94
C ALA A 40 12.89 -0.42 -9.30
N THR A 41 12.45 -1.32 -10.19
CA THR A 41 11.96 -0.96 -11.52
C THR A 41 10.65 -0.18 -11.45
N ALA A 42 9.75 -0.52 -10.53
CA ALA A 42 8.54 0.26 -10.27
C ALA A 42 8.86 1.68 -9.76
N MET A 43 9.80 1.81 -8.81
CA MET A 43 10.25 3.10 -8.29
C MET A 43 10.85 3.99 -9.40
N GLU A 44 11.72 3.41 -10.23
CA GLU A 44 12.32 4.10 -11.38
C GLU A 44 11.28 4.53 -12.42
N ALA A 45 10.32 3.65 -12.74
CA ALA A 45 9.26 3.96 -13.70
C ALA A 45 8.33 5.09 -13.22
N LEU A 46 8.06 5.13 -11.92
CA LEU A 46 7.30 6.20 -11.28
C LEU A 46 8.11 7.48 -11.09
N GLY A 47 9.44 7.38 -11.06
CA GLY A 47 10.34 8.49 -10.75
C GLY A 47 10.21 8.96 -9.31
N VAL A 48 9.96 8.05 -8.37
CA VAL A 48 9.83 8.35 -6.93
C VAL A 48 10.98 7.76 -6.12
N GLU A 49 11.37 8.47 -5.07
CA GLU A 49 12.37 8.02 -4.11
C GLU A 49 11.74 7.34 -2.89
N ASN A 50 12.57 6.61 -2.14
CA ASN A 50 12.11 5.92 -0.94
C ASN A 50 11.65 6.93 0.12
N GLY A 51 10.39 6.83 0.55
CA GLY A 51 9.73 7.73 1.49
C GLY A 51 8.87 8.81 0.84
N GLU A 52 8.92 8.98 -0.49
CA GLU A 52 8.02 9.90 -1.19
C GLU A 52 6.58 9.39 -1.23
N THR A 53 5.63 10.31 -1.36
CA THR A 53 4.22 9.98 -1.42
C THR A 53 3.82 9.50 -2.81
N ILE A 54 3.04 8.43 -2.84
CA ILE A 54 2.39 7.88 -4.03
C ILE A 54 0.89 7.78 -3.78
N VAL A 55 0.11 7.77 -4.86
CA VAL A 55 -1.32 7.46 -4.80
C VAL A 55 -1.55 6.08 -5.38
N VAL A 56 -2.24 5.23 -4.63
CA VAL A 56 -2.66 3.89 -5.06
C VAL A 56 -4.16 3.95 -5.35
N LYS A 57 -4.55 3.61 -6.58
CA LYS A 57 -5.93 3.68 -7.07
C LYS A 57 -6.44 2.31 -7.47
N THR A 58 -7.68 2.04 -7.11
CA THR A 58 -8.43 0.82 -7.43
C THR A 58 -9.79 1.19 -7.99
N GLU A 59 -10.60 0.20 -8.35
CA GLU A 59 -11.97 0.44 -8.83
C GLU A 59 -12.89 1.05 -7.76
N ILE A 60 -12.51 0.95 -6.48
CA ILE A 60 -13.38 1.27 -5.34
C ILE A 60 -12.95 2.55 -4.64
N GLY A 61 -11.66 2.86 -4.68
CA GLY A 61 -11.12 4.05 -4.04
C GLY A 61 -9.64 4.26 -4.33
N GLU A 62 -9.12 5.35 -3.77
CA GLU A 62 -7.73 5.75 -3.86
C GLU A 62 -7.19 6.15 -2.49
N ILE A 63 -5.89 5.94 -2.27
CA ILE A 63 -5.24 6.30 -1.01
C ILE A 63 -3.80 6.73 -1.22
N ASN A 64 -3.37 7.75 -0.47
CA ASN A 64 -2.00 8.27 -0.49
C ASN A 64 -1.15 7.55 0.56
N LEU A 65 -0.03 6.97 0.14
CA LEU A 65 0.89 6.18 0.97
C LEU A 65 2.34 6.61 0.72
N LYS A 66 3.23 6.28 1.65
CA LYS A 66 4.68 6.41 1.44
C LYS A 66 5.19 5.23 0.60
N ALA A 67 5.90 5.51 -0.47
CA ALA A 67 6.63 4.51 -1.24
C ALA A 67 7.80 3.97 -0.43
N LYS A 68 7.98 2.65 -0.43
CA LYS A 68 9.08 1.98 0.27
C LYS A 68 9.78 0.99 -0.65
N LEU A 69 11.09 1.14 -0.83
CA LEU A 69 11.85 0.23 -1.68
C LEU A 69 11.95 -1.17 -1.03
N ASN A 70 11.52 -2.20 -1.74
CA ASN A 70 11.73 -3.59 -1.40
C ASN A 70 12.41 -4.34 -2.56
N LYS A 71 13.71 -4.60 -2.40
CA LYS A 71 14.54 -5.27 -3.42
C LYS A 71 14.18 -6.73 -3.67
N ASN A 72 13.42 -7.36 -2.77
CA ASN A 72 13.00 -8.75 -2.89
C ASN A 72 11.60 -8.89 -3.52
N LEU A 73 10.92 -7.77 -3.77
CA LEU A 73 9.61 -7.77 -4.39
C LEU A 73 9.75 -8.03 -5.90
N HIS A 74 8.91 -8.90 -6.44
CA HIS A 74 8.96 -9.20 -7.87
C HIS A 74 8.34 -8.04 -8.67
N PRO A 75 8.90 -7.69 -9.84
CA PRO A 75 8.35 -6.64 -10.70
C PRO A 75 6.87 -6.87 -11.03
N GLY A 76 6.08 -5.80 -10.98
CA GLY A 76 4.63 -5.83 -11.22
C GLY A 76 3.80 -6.20 -9.99
N LEU A 77 4.45 -6.50 -8.86
CA LEU A 77 3.79 -6.60 -7.56
C LEU A 77 4.04 -5.35 -6.72
N ALA A 78 3.03 -4.99 -5.93
CA ALA A 78 3.17 -4.04 -4.83
C ALA A 78 2.77 -4.75 -3.53
N PHE A 79 3.28 -4.31 -2.39
CA PHE A 79 2.90 -4.88 -1.09
C PHE A 79 2.49 -3.78 -0.12
N ILE A 80 1.30 -3.91 0.48
CA ILE A 80 0.81 -3.02 1.52
C ILE A 80 0.57 -3.86 2.79
N PRO A 81 1.12 -3.49 3.96
CA PRO A 81 0.82 -4.16 5.21
C PRO A 81 -0.68 -4.19 5.49
N CYS A 82 -1.19 -5.29 6.04
CA CYS A 82 -2.60 -5.39 6.39
C CYS A 82 -2.95 -4.35 7.47
N GLY A 83 -3.99 -3.55 7.22
CA GLY A 83 -4.36 -2.41 8.06
C GLY A 83 -5.45 -1.57 7.41
N PRO A 84 -5.82 -0.44 8.04
CA PRO A 84 -6.89 0.43 7.55
C PRO A 84 -6.61 0.95 6.13
N TYR A 85 -5.35 1.26 5.83
CA TYR A 85 -4.90 1.75 4.53
C TYR A 85 -5.16 0.75 3.38
N PHE A 86 -4.78 -0.52 3.56
CA PHE A 86 -5.09 -1.55 2.56
C PHE A 86 -6.59 -1.83 2.46
N ASN A 87 -7.30 -1.83 3.60
CA ASN A 87 -8.75 -2.08 3.61
C ASN A 87 -9.55 -1.02 2.86
N HIS A 88 -9.05 0.22 2.77
CA HIS A 88 -9.68 1.29 1.99
C HIS A 88 -9.76 0.97 0.48
N LEU A 89 -8.90 0.06 0.01
CA LEU A 89 -8.81 -0.35 -1.39
C LEU A 89 -9.62 -1.62 -1.71
N LEU A 90 -10.27 -2.24 -0.71
CA LEU A 90 -10.92 -3.54 -0.85
C LEU A 90 -12.42 -3.44 -1.12
N ASP A 91 -12.92 -4.38 -1.92
CA ASP A 91 -14.35 -4.58 -2.10
C ASP A 91 -14.98 -5.27 -0.88
N SER A 92 -16.21 -4.88 -0.61
CA SER A 92 -17.13 -5.59 0.27
C SER A 92 -17.64 -6.91 -0.33
N TYR A 93 -17.51 -7.13 -1.64
CA TYR A 93 -17.93 -8.37 -2.29
C TYR A 93 -17.15 -9.59 -1.80
N THR A 94 -17.87 -10.56 -1.22
CA THR A 94 -17.27 -11.74 -0.57
C THR A 94 -17.35 -13.03 -1.40
N GLN A 95 -17.84 -12.95 -2.64
CA GLN A 95 -18.01 -14.13 -3.51
C GLN A 95 -18.82 -15.26 -2.84
N HIS A 96 -19.79 -14.91 -1.99
CA HIS A 96 -20.59 -15.86 -1.19
C HIS A 96 -19.79 -16.70 -0.18
N THR A 97 -18.55 -16.33 0.13
CA THR A 97 -17.70 -17.05 1.10
C THR A 97 -17.76 -16.46 2.51
N GLY A 98 -18.31 -15.25 2.66
CA GLY A 98 -18.29 -14.50 3.91
C GLY A 98 -16.95 -13.81 4.21
N MET A 99 -15.94 -13.91 3.33
CA MET A 99 -14.66 -13.21 3.46
C MET A 99 -14.35 -12.37 2.20
N PRO A 100 -13.99 -11.08 2.37
CA PRO A 100 -13.45 -10.27 1.27
C PRO A 100 -12.12 -10.80 0.70
N GLY A 101 -11.80 -10.35 -0.51
CA GLY A 101 -10.55 -10.66 -1.22
C GLY A 101 -9.32 -9.94 -0.65
N PHE A 102 -8.88 -10.28 0.57
CA PHE A 102 -7.77 -9.59 1.24
C PHE A 102 -6.37 -9.83 0.64
N LYS A 103 -6.21 -10.76 -0.29
CA LYS A 103 -4.87 -11.24 -0.69
C LYS A 103 -4.23 -10.46 -1.81
N SER A 104 -4.99 -10.16 -2.84
CA SER A 104 -4.49 -9.43 -4.00
C SER A 104 -5.60 -8.67 -4.68
N LEU A 105 -5.26 -7.51 -5.20
CA LEU A 105 -6.17 -6.68 -5.99
C LEU A 105 -5.38 -5.93 -7.07
N PRO A 106 -5.97 -5.73 -8.27
CA PRO A 106 -5.36 -4.91 -9.30
C PRO A 106 -5.44 -3.43 -8.90
N ALA A 107 -4.34 -2.71 -9.07
CA ALA A 107 -4.29 -1.27 -8.82
C ALA A 107 -3.42 -0.55 -9.85
N SER A 108 -3.64 0.76 -9.98
CA SER A 108 -2.71 1.68 -10.61
C SER A 108 -2.04 2.56 -9.56
N ILE A 109 -0.75 2.80 -9.72
CA ILE A 109 0.02 3.68 -8.84
C ILE A 109 0.53 4.86 -9.65
N ASP A 110 0.36 6.07 -9.10
CA ASP A 110 0.92 7.30 -9.65
C ASP A 110 1.84 7.97 -8.62
N ALA A 111 2.86 8.69 -9.10
CA ALA A 111 3.68 9.55 -8.27
C ALA A 111 2.86 10.74 -7.74
N ALA A 112 2.93 11.02 -6.44
CA ALA A 112 2.24 12.12 -5.79
C ALA A 112 3.18 12.89 -4.84
N PRO A 113 4.35 13.36 -5.31
CA PRO A 113 5.34 13.99 -4.44
C PRO A 113 4.75 15.20 -3.72
N GLY A 114 4.95 15.27 -2.39
CA GLY A 114 4.45 16.34 -1.53
C GLY A 114 2.99 16.21 -1.09
N ALA A 115 2.25 15.19 -1.54
CA ALA A 115 0.92 14.90 -1.00
C ALA A 115 1.01 14.40 0.45
N SER A 116 0.02 14.74 1.27
CA SER A 116 -0.13 14.18 2.62
C SER A 116 -0.67 12.76 2.56
N ILE A 117 -0.22 11.92 3.51
CA ILE A 117 -0.80 10.59 3.75
C ILE A 117 -2.30 10.77 4.04
N THR A 118 -3.13 9.90 3.47
CA THR A 118 -4.57 9.91 3.72
C THR A 118 -4.85 9.48 5.16
N SER A 119 -5.55 10.31 5.93
CA SER A 119 -6.01 9.91 7.27
C SER A 119 -7.20 8.95 7.15
N VAL A 120 -7.11 7.79 7.82
CA VAL A 120 -8.11 6.71 7.82
C VAL A 120 -8.62 6.38 9.21
#